data_AF-A0A968ZSG6-F1
#
_entry.id   AF-A0A968ZSG6-F1
#
_cell.length_a   1.000
_cell.length_b   1.000
_cell.length_c   1.000
_cell.angle_alpha   90.00
_cell.angle_beta   90.00
_cell.angle_gamma   90.00
#
_symmetry.space_group_name_H-M   'P 1'
#
loop_
_entity.id
_entity.type
_entity.pdbx_description
1 polymer ?
#
loop_
_entity_poly.entity_id
_entity_poly.type
_entity_poly.pdbx_seq_one_letter_code
_entity_poly.pdbx_strand_id
1 'polypeptide(L)'
;MESGERLKQKVLQEKRLAHRLGWAQARLEAAERERIWAIASAHAQGLSMRKIAATTTLSSSRVHQLLHAEEAGQIPEWLNSLSPDECPVKMSAVDSNQPMLSVWQQSLADEVTLMHQCIEWLEQSPPT
;
A
#
# COMPACT_ATOMS: atom_id res chain seq x y z
N MET A 1 -33.00 -30.95 -10.86
CA MET A 1 -31.72 -30.82 -10.12
C MET A 1 -31.02 -29.47 -10.36
N GLU A 2 -31.44 -28.66 -11.33
CA GLU A 2 -30.80 -27.38 -11.70
C GLU A 2 -30.87 -26.25 -10.66
N SER A 3 -31.87 -26.25 -9.77
CA SER A 3 -32.05 -25.18 -8.78
C SER A 3 -30.95 -25.16 -7.72
N GLY A 4 -30.40 -26.33 -7.35
CA GLY A 4 -29.32 -26.43 -6.35
C GLY A 4 -27.98 -25.92 -6.88
N GLU A 5 -27.66 -26.19 -8.15
CA GLU A 5 -26.43 -25.72 -8.79
C GLU A 5 -26.43 -24.21 -9.00
N ARG A 6 -27.57 -23.64 -9.41
CA ARG A 6 -27.74 -22.18 -9.54
C ARG A 6 -27.56 -21.47 -8.20
N LEU A 7 -28.07 -22.05 -7.10
CA LEU A 7 -27.86 -21.50 -5.76
C LEU A 7 -26.39 -21.56 -5.35
N LYS A 8 -25.69 -22.68 -5.58
CA LYS A 8 -24.25 -22.81 -5.31
C LYS A 8 -23.43 -21.77 -6.09
N GLN A 9 -23.72 -21.57 -7.37
CA GLN A 9 -23.04 -20.58 -8.20
C GLN A 9 -23.25 -19.15 -7.69
N LYS A 10 -24.48 -18.80 -7.26
CA LYS A 10 -24.77 -17.51 -6.65
C LYS A 10 -23.96 -17.29 -5.37
N VAL A 11 -23.94 -18.26 -4.47
CA VAL A 11 -23.15 -18.17 -3.23
C VAL A 11 -21.66 -18.01 -3.52
N LEU A 12 -21.11 -18.72 -4.50
CA LEU A 12 -19.71 -18.55 -4.91
C LEU A 12 -19.43 -17.17 -5.53
N GLN A 13 -20.39 -16.61 -6.26
CA GLN A 13 -20.28 -15.27 -6.81
C GLN A 13 -20.32 -14.21 -5.70
N GLU A 14 -21.24 -14.33 -4.75
CA GLU A 14 -21.34 -13.44 -3.59
C GLU A 14 -20.07 -13.48 -2.75
N LYS A 15 -19.53 -14.67 -2.46
CA LYS A 15 -18.25 -14.82 -1.75
C LYS A 15 -17.09 -14.11 -2.47
N ARG A 16 -16.99 -14.26 -3.79
CA ARG A 16 -15.95 -13.57 -4.59
C ARG A 16 -16.11 -12.06 -4.58
N LEU A 17 -17.35 -11.55 -4.66
CA LEU A 17 -17.62 -10.12 -4.59
C LEU A 17 -17.31 -9.55 -3.20
N ALA A 18 -17.75 -10.23 -2.14
CA ALA A 18 -17.45 -9.85 -0.77
C ALA A 18 -15.94 -9.81 -0.51
N HIS A 19 -15.20 -10.83 -0.97
CA HIS A 19 -13.75 -10.84 -0.90
C HIS A 19 -13.13 -9.65 -1.64
N ARG A 20 -13.54 -9.39 -2.89
CA ARG A 20 -13.05 -8.25 -3.67
C ARG A 20 -13.33 -6.91 -2.99
N LEU A 21 -14.49 -6.74 -2.38
CA LEU A 21 -14.84 -5.55 -1.61
C LEU A 21 -13.95 -5.41 -0.38
N GLY A 22 -13.71 -6.50 0.35
CA GLY A 22 -12.78 -6.53 1.49
C GLY A 22 -11.37 -6.09 1.08
N TRP A 23 -10.86 -6.57 -0.05
CA TRP A 23 -9.56 -6.16 -0.59
C TRP A 23 -9.53 -4.68 -0.99
N ALA A 24 -10.57 -4.19 -1.65
CA ALA A 24 -10.66 -2.79 -2.03
C ALA A 24 -10.68 -1.88 -0.81
N GLN A 25 -11.42 -2.27 0.24
CA GLN A 25 -11.48 -1.56 1.51
C GLN A 25 -10.12 -1.53 2.20
N ALA A 26 -9.45 -2.67 2.33
CA ALA A 26 -8.13 -2.75 2.96
C ALA A 26 -7.09 -1.89 2.22
N ARG A 27 -7.14 -1.88 0.88
CA ARG A 27 -6.27 -1.02 0.05
C ARG A 27 -6.56 0.46 0.23
N LEU A 28 -7.84 0.83 0.37
CA LEU A 28 -8.23 2.21 0.65
C LEU A 28 -7.69 2.64 2.03
N GLU A 29 -7.90 1.84 3.07
CA GLU A 29 -7.41 2.13 4.42
C GLU A 29 -5.87 2.21 4.49
N ALA A 30 -5.16 1.40 3.72
CA ALA A 30 -3.71 1.49 3.59
C ALA A 30 -3.28 2.80 2.92
N ALA A 31 -3.92 3.16 1.79
CA ALA A 31 -3.62 4.39 1.07
C ALA A 31 -3.97 5.65 1.89
N GLU A 32 -5.04 5.60 2.69
CA GLU A 32 -5.41 6.71 3.59
C GLU A 32 -4.39 6.92 4.70
N ARG A 33 -3.88 5.83 5.30
CA ARG A 33 -2.79 5.88 6.29
C ARG A 33 -1.50 6.42 5.68
N GLU A 34 -1.13 5.92 4.51
CA GLU A 34 0.05 6.40 3.77
C GLU A 34 -0.06 7.90 3.47
N ARG A 35 -1.23 8.38 3.06
CA ARG A 35 -1.48 9.82 2.86
C ARG A 35 -1.26 10.62 4.15
N ILE A 36 -1.75 10.15 5.29
CA ILE A 36 -1.56 10.82 6.59
C ILE A 36 -0.07 10.89 6.91
N TRP A 37 0.65 9.79 6.75
CA TRP A 37 2.09 9.75 7.02
C TRP A 37 2.90 10.64 6.09
N ALA A 38 2.57 10.69 4.79
CA ALA A 38 3.23 11.59 3.85
C ALA A 38 3.01 13.07 4.22
N ILE A 39 1.80 13.44 4.65
CA ILE A 39 1.49 14.78 5.16
C ILE A 39 2.29 15.09 6.43
N ALA A 40 2.34 14.15 7.37
CA ALA A 40 3.03 14.32 8.64
C ALA A 40 4.55 14.40 8.47
N SER A 41 5.13 13.55 7.62
CA SER A 41 6.56 13.58 7.25
C SER A 41 6.92 14.89 6.56
N ALA A 42 6.12 15.34 5.57
CA ALA A 42 6.36 16.63 4.91
C ALA A 42 6.33 17.80 5.90
N HIS A 43 5.36 17.81 6.83
CA HIS A 43 5.29 18.83 7.86
C HIS A 43 6.48 18.78 8.83
N ALA A 44 6.90 17.58 9.25
CA ALA A 44 8.09 17.38 10.08
C ALA A 44 9.39 17.86 9.40
N GLN A 45 9.46 17.74 8.06
CA GLN A 45 10.54 18.29 7.24
C GLN A 45 10.42 19.81 6.98
N GLY A 46 9.44 20.49 7.58
CA GLY A 46 9.30 21.94 7.56
C GLY A 46 8.42 22.51 6.44
N LEU A 47 7.71 21.69 5.68
CA LEU A 47 6.72 22.21 4.73
C LEU A 47 5.54 22.86 5.48
N SER A 48 5.15 24.07 5.07
CA SER A 48 4.01 24.75 5.68
C SER A 48 2.68 24.05 5.34
N MET A 49 1.73 24.08 6.28
CA MET A 49 0.39 23.51 6.09
C MET A 49 -0.32 24.05 4.83
N ARG A 50 -0.09 25.31 4.45
CA ARG A 50 -0.65 25.89 3.21
C ARG A 50 -0.08 25.24 1.96
N LYS A 51 1.22 24.97 1.94
CA LYS A 51 1.90 24.33 0.80
C LYS A 51 1.47 22.87 0.67
N ILE A 52 1.37 22.16 1.79
CA ILE A 52 0.84 20.78 1.83
C ILE A 52 -0.60 20.73 1.33
N ALA A 53 -1.46 21.64 1.80
CA ALA A 53 -2.84 21.77 1.36
C ALA A 53 -2.95 21.97 -0.16
N ALA A 54 -2.13 22.86 -0.73
CA ALA A 54 -2.08 23.10 -2.17
C ALA A 54 -1.66 21.85 -2.96
N THR A 55 -0.63 21.12 -2.51
CA THR A 55 -0.14 19.91 -3.19
C THR A 55 -1.12 18.73 -3.09
N THR A 56 -1.83 18.60 -1.97
CA THR A 56 -2.75 17.48 -1.69
C THR A 56 -4.19 17.76 -2.10
N THR A 57 -4.50 18.94 -2.64
CA THR A 57 -5.87 19.42 -2.93
C THR A 57 -6.80 19.42 -1.70
N LEU A 58 -6.22 19.47 -0.50
CA LEU A 58 -6.96 19.53 0.76
C LEU A 58 -7.09 20.97 1.25
N SER A 59 -8.05 21.23 2.14
CA SER A 59 -8.09 22.49 2.87
C SER A 59 -7.04 22.48 3.99
N SER A 60 -6.52 23.65 4.38
CA SER A 60 -5.59 23.74 5.51
C SER A 60 -6.18 23.22 6.82
N SER A 61 -7.49 23.38 7.03
CA SER A 61 -8.20 22.78 8.18
C SER A 61 -8.13 21.26 8.14
N ARG A 62 -8.35 20.65 6.96
CA ARG A 62 -8.26 19.19 6.80
C ARG A 62 -6.83 18.68 7.03
N VAL A 63 -5.82 19.39 6.54
CA VAL A 63 -4.40 19.06 6.82
C VAL A 63 -4.12 19.12 8.31
N HIS A 64 -4.58 20.16 9.01
CA HIS A 64 -4.42 20.28 10.46
C HIS A 64 -5.05 19.10 11.20
N GLN A 65 -6.28 18.70 10.85
CA GLN A 65 -6.93 17.52 11.42
C GLN A 65 -6.12 16.24 11.20
N LEU A 66 -5.61 16.03 9.99
CA LEU A 66 -4.82 14.82 9.67
C LEU A 66 -3.49 14.78 10.42
N LEU A 67 -2.85 15.94 10.64
CA LEU A 67 -1.62 16.03 11.44
C LEU A 67 -1.83 15.70 12.92
N HIS A 68 -3.05 15.85 13.43
CA HIS A 68 -3.41 15.58 14.83
C HIS A 68 -4.15 14.24 14.99
N ALA A 69 -4.30 13.48 13.91
CA ALA A 69 -4.84 12.12 13.97
C ALA A 69 -3.83 11.19 14.65
N GLU A 70 -4.32 10.14 15.32
CA GLU A 70 -3.46 9.18 16.03
C GLU A 70 -2.47 8.51 15.08
N GLU A 71 -2.91 8.25 13.85
CA GLU A 71 -2.14 7.64 12.78
C GLU A 71 -0.92 8.50 12.39
N ALA A 72 -0.99 9.83 12.55
CA ALA A 72 0.11 10.73 12.26
C ALA A 72 1.27 10.62 13.26
N GLY A 73 1.05 10.06 14.46
CA GLY A 73 2.10 9.76 15.43
C GLY A 73 2.84 8.43 15.16
N GLN A 74 2.29 7.58 14.30
CA GLN A 74 2.80 6.23 14.02
C GLN A 74 3.61 6.18 12.71
N ILE A 75 4.24 7.29 12.32
CA ILE A 75 5.00 7.38 11.06
C ILE A 75 6.11 6.32 11.07
N PRO A 76 6.11 5.37 10.11
CA PRO A 76 7.19 4.40 9.99
C PRO A 76 8.53 5.08 9.74
N GLU A 77 9.61 4.56 10.32
CA GLU A 77 10.95 5.16 10.21
C GLU A 77 11.42 5.34 8.76
N TRP A 78 11.08 4.41 7.86
CA TRP A 78 11.43 4.47 6.45
C TRP A 78 10.85 5.70 5.71
N LEU A 79 9.74 6.27 6.21
CA LEU A 79 9.09 7.47 5.68
C LEU A 79 9.70 8.78 6.22
N ASN A 80 10.34 8.72 7.39
CA ASN A 80 11.16 9.81 7.92
C ASN A 80 12.53 9.87 7.23
N SER A 81 13.02 8.72 6.76
CA SER A 81 14.26 8.60 6.01
C SER A 81 14.12 8.77 4.51
N LEU A 82 13.01 9.35 4.02
CA LEU A 82 12.92 9.87 2.64
C LEU A 82 13.96 10.98 2.49
N SER A 83 15.18 10.54 2.23
CA SER A 83 16.36 11.36 2.07
C SER A 83 16.08 12.34 0.92
N PRO A 84 16.56 13.60 0.99
CA PRO A 84 16.35 14.59 -0.06
C PRO A 84 16.86 14.16 -1.45
N ASP A 85 17.59 13.05 -1.54
CA ASP A 85 18.13 12.46 -2.76
C ASP A 85 17.14 11.54 -3.52
N GLU A 86 16.04 11.11 -2.90
CA GLU A 86 15.08 10.17 -3.51
C GLU A 86 13.90 10.87 -4.20
N CYS A 87 14.09 12.11 -4.63
CA CYS A 87 13.17 12.71 -5.59
C CYS A 87 13.54 12.19 -6.99
N PRO A 88 12.72 11.36 -7.68
CA PRO A 88 12.95 11.03 -9.07
C PRO A 88 12.51 12.23 -9.92
N VAL A 89 13.21 13.35 -9.81
CA VAL A 89 13.03 14.50 -10.68
C VAL A 89 14.01 14.35 -11.84
N LYS A 90 13.39 14.08 -13.00
CA LYS A 90 13.92 13.99 -14.36
C LYS A 90 14.51 12.63 -14.75
N MET A 91 13.69 11.91 -15.51
CA MET A 91 14.14 11.16 -16.68
C MET A 91 14.97 12.10 -17.58
N SER A 92 16.24 12.29 -17.26
CA SER A 92 17.24 12.73 -18.21
C SER A 92 18.02 11.49 -18.59
N ALA A 93 17.77 11.02 -19.82
CA ALA A 93 18.46 9.94 -20.45
C ALA A 93 19.97 10.21 -20.44
N VAL A 94 20.69 9.58 -19.51
CA VAL A 94 22.10 9.25 -19.66
C VAL A 94 22.31 7.85 -19.09
N ASP A 95 22.80 7.02 -19.99
CA ASP A 95 23.13 5.61 -19.92
C ASP A 95 23.98 5.24 -18.69
N SER A 96 23.50 4.30 -17.88
CA SER A 96 24.30 3.49 -16.95
C SER A 96 23.53 2.24 -16.56
N ASN A 97 23.87 1.14 -17.23
CA ASN A 97 23.34 -0.20 -17.06
C ASN A 97 23.39 -0.71 -15.60
N GLN A 98 22.19 -0.97 -15.09
CA GLN A 98 21.74 -1.97 -14.10
C GLN A 98 22.79 -2.92 -13.49
N PRO A 99 22.82 -3.00 -12.14
CA PRO A 99 22.48 -4.27 -11.50
C PRO A 99 21.52 -4.15 -10.29
N MET A 100 21.17 -2.94 -9.85
CA MET A 100 20.41 -2.77 -8.61
C MET A 100 18.93 -3.18 -8.75
N LEU A 101 18.30 -2.86 -9.88
CA LEU A 101 16.91 -3.25 -10.16
C LEU A 101 16.74 -4.76 -10.32
N SER A 102 17.74 -5.47 -10.86
CA SER A 102 17.68 -6.93 -11.01
C SER A 102 17.80 -7.66 -9.67
N VAL A 103 18.61 -7.15 -8.74
CA VAL A 103 18.77 -7.76 -7.40
C VAL A 103 17.47 -7.66 -6.58
N TRP A 104 16.80 -6.51 -6.63
CA TRP A 104 15.52 -6.35 -5.93
C TRP A 104 14.40 -7.18 -6.56
N GLN A 105 14.37 -7.28 -7.89
CA GLN A 105 13.45 -8.19 -8.60
C GLN A 105 13.69 -9.66 -8.23
N GLN A 106 14.95 -10.08 -8.08
CA GLN A 106 15.29 -11.43 -7.63
C GLN A 106 14.79 -11.68 -6.21
N SER A 107 15.06 -10.75 -5.29
CA SER A 107 14.61 -10.84 -3.89
C SER A 107 13.09 -10.94 -3.77
N LEU A 108 12.35 -10.17 -4.55
CA LEU A 108 10.89 -10.24 -4.57
C LEU A 108 10.39 -11.56 -5.17
N ALA A 109 11.04 -12.07 -6.22
CA ALA A 109 10.68 -13.35 -6.81
C ALA A 109 10.90 -14.51 -5.82
N ASP A 110 11.99 -14.46 -5.06
CA ASP A 110 12.30 -15.43 -4.02
C ASP A 110 11.29 -15.37 -2.87
N GLU A 111 10.91 -14.15 -2.45
CA GLU A 111 9.91 -13.94 -1.40
C GLU A 111 8.51 -14.42 -1.82
N VAL A 112 8.09 -14.14 -3.06
CA VAL A 112 6.81 -14.63 -3.62
C VAL A 112 6.82 -16.16 -3.72
N THR A 113 7.95 -16.76 -4.07
CA THR A 113 8.09 -18.22 -4.11
C THR A 113 7.93 -18.84 -2.73
N LEU A 114 8.51 -18.21 -1.71
CA LEU A 114 8.40 -18.63 -0.32
C LEU A 114 6.96 -18.51 0.20
N MET A 115 6.24 -17.44 -0.17
CA MET A 115 4.82 -17.30 0.14
C MET A 115 3.97 -18.40 -0.50
N HIS A 116 4.21 -18.75 -1.77
CA HIS A 116 3.49 -19.85 -2.41
C HIS A 116 3.75 -21.20 -1.71
N GLN A 117 4.98 -21.47 -1.29
CA GLN A 117 5.31 -22.68 -0.53
C GLN A 117 4.61 -22.72 0.83
N CYS A 118 4.51 -21.59 1.53
CA CYS A 118 3.75 -21.50 2.78
C CYS A 118 2.26 -21.78 2.57
N ILE A 119 1.67 -21.29 1.47
CA ILE A 119 0.26 -21.53 1.12
C ILE A 119 0.05 -23.02 0.82
N GLU A 120 0.90 -23.63 0.00
CA GLU A 120 0.84 -25.07 -0.30
C GLU A 120 0.95 -25.92 0.98
N TRP A 121 1.82 -25.53 1.90
CA TRP A 121 1.98 -26.20 3.19
C TRP A 121 0.73 -26.10 4.08
N LEU A 122 0.07 -24.94 4.09
CA LEU A 122 -1.18 -24.73 4.82
C LEU A 122 -2.35 -25.52 4.20
N GLU A 123 -2.41 -25.64 2.87
CA GLU A 123 -3.43 -26.41 2.18
C GLU A 123 -3.28 -27.93 2.36
N GLN A 124 -2.05 -28.40 2.63
CA GLN A 124 -1.75 -29.82 2.84
C GLN A 124 -1.86 -30.28 4.31
N SER A 125 -2.05 -29.36 5.27
CA SER A 125 -2.27 -29.74 6.66
C SER A 125 -3.69 -30.31 6.86
N PRO A 126 -3.85 -31.55 7.36
CA PRO A 126 -5.17 -32.11 7.64
C PRO A 126 -5.86 -31.34 8.78
N PRO A 127 -7.18 -31.15 8.73
CA PRO A 127 -7.90 -30.56 9.86
C PRO A 127 -7.81 -31.51 11.07
N THR A 128 -7.27 -31.01 12.17
CA THR A 128 -7.37 -31.64 13.50
C THR A 128 -8.81 -31.67 14.00
#